data_AF-A0A7C5U3J1-F1
#
_entry.id   AF-A0A7C5U3J1-F1
#
_cell.length_a   1.000
_cell.length_b   1.000
_cell.length_c   1.000
_cell.angle_alpha   90.00
_cell.angle_beta   90.00
_cell.angle_gamma   90.00
#
_symmetry.space_group_name_H-M   'P 1'
#
loop_
_entity.id
_entity.type
_entity.pdbx_description
1 polymer ?
#
loop_
_entity_poly.entity_id
_entity_poly.type
_entity_poly.pdbx_seq_one_letter_code
_entity_poly.pdbx_strand_id
1 'polypeptide(L)'
;MSNKMFWITIIVLFMWALSSTAIATHYYMKTMELSSYTKSLEENIKQVKTYMEKLTSNIMKAMEQAILSGNQEITKTLDDAINDTIKINRVLGGEIKVNILVDYGNGSKVWYNDTTINNGDNLFKAMMKVLKVTYTAYQYGVFIESINNVHNDPSKNMYWMWWRWDSERKIWVLGSMSCDKYIPVNGEVFAWKYSNVMEWPPKPP
;
A
#
# COMPACT_ATOMS: atom_id res chain seq x y z
N MET A 1 -12.95 55.51 48.96
CA MET A 1 -11.81 55.39 48.01
C MET A 1 -11.57 56.79 47.44
N SER A 2 -10.36 57.35 47.53
CA SER A 2 -10.13 58.68 46.94
C SER A 2 -10.25 58.58 45.42
N ASN A 3 -10.81 59.61 44.76
CA ASN A 3 -11.04 59.62 43.31
C ASN A 3 -9.74 59.30 42.52
N LYS A 4 -8.58 59.68 43.07
CA LYS A 4 -7.25 59.34 42.53
C LYS A 4 -6.95 57.84 42.54
N MET A 5 -7.28 57.14 43.62
CA MET A 5 -7.04 55.69 43.76
C MET A 5 -7.89 54.89 42.76
N PHE A 6 -9.11 55.35 42.48
CA PHE A 6 -9.98 54.76 41.45
C PHE A 6 -9.37 54.87 40.05
N TRP A 7 -8.92 56.06 39.64
CA TRP A 7 -8.26 56.27 38.34
C TRP A 7 -6.97 55.49 38.18
N ILE A 8 -6.15 55.38 39.23
CA ILE A 8 -4.93 54.56 39.21
C ILE A 8 -5.26 53.09 38.97
N THR A 9 -6.32 52.57 39.62
CA THR A 9 -6.74 51.17 39.45
C THR A 9 -7.21 50.91 38.02
N ILE A 10 -7.95 51.84 37.41
CA ILE A 10 -8.39 51.76 36.01
C ILE A 10 -7.17 51.71 35.06
N ILE A 11 -6.17 52.56 35.28
CA ILE A 11 -4.98 52.62 34.42
C ILE A 11 -4.19 51.29 34.49
N VAL A 12 -4.02 50.73 35.69
CA VAL A 12 -3.34 49.43 35.87
C VAL A 12 -4.11 48.31 35.18
N LEU A 13 -5.44 48.25 35.34
CA LEU A 13 -6.28 47.25 34.67
C LEU A 13 -6.22 47.37 33.14
N PHE A 14 -6.21 48.61 32.62
CA PHE A 14 -6.05 48.85 31.19
C PHE A 14 -4.70 48.37 30.66
N MET A 15 -3.60 48.69 31.35
CA MET A 15 -2.28 48.19 30.97
C MET A 15 -2.21 46.67 31.01
N TRP A 16 -2.79 46.04 32.03
CA TRP A 16 -2.82 44.58 32.16
C TRP A 16 -3.61 43.92 31.03
N ALA A 17 -4.79 44.47 30.70
CA ALA A 17 -5.62 43.99 29.60
C ALA A 17 -4.93 44.12 28.24
N LEU A 18 -4.22 45.22 27.99
CA LEU A 18 -3.46 45.42 26.75
C LEU A 18 -2.29 44.44 26.65
N SER A 19 -1.52 44.26 27.73
CA SER A 19 -0.42 43.29 27.78
C SER A 19 -0.93 41.86 27.61
N SER A 20 -2.01 41.47 28.29
CA SER A 20 -2.59 40.12 28.16
C SER A 20 -3.13 39.87 26.75
N THR A 21 -3.78 40.87 26.16
CA THR A 21 -4.32 40.78 24.79
C THR A 21 -3.19 40.65 23.77
N ALA A 22 -2.12 41.43 23.90
CA ALA A 22 -0.95 41.33 23.02
C ALA A 22 -0.29 39.95 23.12
N ILE A 23 -0.10 39.44 24.34
CA ILE A 23 0.45 38.10 24.58
C ILE A 23 -0.47 37.01 24.01
N ALA A 24 -1.77 37.08 24.29
CA ALA A 24 -2.76 36.12 23.79
C ALA A 24 -2.81 36.14 22.25
N THR A 25 -2.76 37.32 21.64
CA THR A 25 -2.73 37.47 20.18
C THR A 25 -1.45 36.85 19.61
N HIS A 26 -0.29 37.07 20.23
CA HIS A 26 0.96 36.46 19.81
C HIS A 26 0.91 34.92 19.86
N TYR A 27 0.42 34.35 20.97
CA TYR A 27 0.25 32.91 21.08
C TYR A 27 -0.77 32.36 20.09
N TYR A 28 -1.90 33.05 19.90
CA TYR A 28 -2.93 32.65 18.94
C TYR A 28 -2.42 32.68 17.49
N MET A 29 -1.68 33.71 17.09
CA MET A 29 -1.07 33.75 15.75
C MET A 29 -0.07 32.62 15.57
N LYS A 30 0.76 32.33 16.59
CA LYS A 30 1.72 31.22 16.55
C LYS A 30 1.04 29.86 16.44
N THR A 31 -0.09 29.65 17.13
CA THR A 31 -0.85 28.40 17.00
C THR A 31 -1.53 28.26 15.64
N MET A 32 -2.04 29.36 15.08
CA MET A 32 -2.58 29.38 13.71
C MET A 32 -1.50 29.07 12.66
N GLU A 33 -0.32 29.68 12.77
CA GLU A 33 0.80 29.43 11.88
C GLU A 33 1.22 27.96 11.93
N LEU A 34 1.40 27.42 13.15
CA LEU A 34 1.73 26.01 13.34
C LEU A 34 0.66 25.08 12.75
N SER A 35 -0.62 25.39 12.95
CA SER A 35 -1.74 24.62 12.36
C SER A 35 -1.73 24.68 10.82
N SER A 36 -1.35 25.81 10.23
CA SER A 36 -1.23 25.91 8.78
C SER A 36 -0.05 25.11 8.24
N TYR A 37 1.07 25.09 8.98
CA TYR A 37 2.26 24.32 8.65
C TYR A 37 1.99 22.81 8.74
N THR A 38 1.32 22.34 9.81
CA THR A 38 0.97 20.92 9.95
C THR A 38 0.05 20.46 8.83
N LYS A 39 -0.94 21.27 8.45
CA LYS A 39 -1.84 20.96 7.33
C LYS A 39 -1.09 20.88 5.99
N SER A 40 -0.21 21.84 5.72
CA SER A 40 0.65 21.83 4.52
C SER A 40 1.55 20.58 4.49
N LEU A 41 2.12 20.20 5.63
CA LEU A 41 2.93 18.99 5.74
C LEU A 41 2.12 17.72 5.50
N GLU A 42 0.90 17.62 6.04
CA GLU A 42 -0.03 16.50 5.77
C GLU A 42 -0.36 16.39 4.28
N GLU A 43 -0.62 17.51 3.62
CA GLU A 43 -0.88 17.56 2.17
C GLU A 43 0.33 17.11 1.36
N ASN A 44 1.54 17.55 1.74
CA ASN A 44 2.79 17.14 1.10
C ASN A 44 3.05 15.64 1.28
N ILE A 45 2.84 15.10 2.49
CA ILE A 45 2.98 13.66 2.76
C ILE A 45 1.98 12.87 1.90
N LYS A 46 0.74 13.34 1.76
CA LYS A 46 -0.26 12.71 0.89
C LYS A 46 0.20 12.68 -0.57
N GLN A 47 0.72 13.80 -1.10
CA GLN A 47 1.23 13.85 -2.46
C GLN A 47 2.42 12.90 -2.68
N VAL A 48 3.37 12.88 -1.74
CA VAL A 48 4.51 11.97 -1.79
C VAL A 48 4.04 10.51 -1.81
N LYS A 49 3.05 10.14 -1.00
CA LYS A 49 2.45 8.80 -1.04
C LYS A 49 1.90 8.44 -2.42
N THR A 50 1.14 9.35 -3.04
CA THR A 50 0.62 9.15 -4.40
C THR A 50 1.74 8.99 -5.44
N TYR A 51 2.82 9.76 -5.34
CA TYR A 51 3.98 9.59 -6.22
C TYR A 51 4.69 8.25 -6.01
N MET A 52 4.82 7.80 -4.77
CA MET A 52 5.41 6.51 -4.44
C MET A 52 4.57 5.33 -4.91
N GLU A 53 3.24 5.41 -4.83
CA GLU A 53 2.33 4.41 -5.41
C GLU A 53 2.54 4.31 -6.92
N LYS A 54 2.58 5.45 -7.63
CA LYS A 54 2.83 5.48 -9.07
C LYS A 54 4.20 4.91 -9.43
N LEU A 55 5.24 5.26 -8.66
CA LEU A 55 6.60 4.75 -8.85
C LEU A 55 6.65 3.23 -8.63
N THR A 56 6.03 2.73 -7.56
CA THR A 56 5.95 1.30 -7.24
C THR A 56 5.29 0.54 -8.39
N SER A 57 4.14 1.02 -8.88
CA SER A 57 3.45 0.45 -10.04
C SER A 57 4.35 0.40 -11.28
N ASN A 58 5.06 1.50 -11.59
CA ASN A 58 5.93 1.55 -12.77
C ASN A 58 7.12 0.59 -12.65
N ILE A 59 7.74 0.49 -11.48
CA ILE A 59 8.84 -0.45 -11.22
C ILE A 59 8.33 -1.89 -11.35
N MET A 60 7.15 -2.22 -10.80
CA MET A 60 6.55 -3.56 -10.93
C MET A 60 6.28 -3.93 -12.40
N LYS A 61 5.72 -3.01 -13.19
CA LYS A 61 5.53 -3.21 -14.63
C LYS A 61 6.87 -3.41 -15.37
N ALA A 62 7.91 -2.64 -15.01
CA ALA A 62 9.23 -2.79 -15.59
C ALA A 62 9.91 -4.12 -15.19
N MET A 63 9.75 -4.57 -13.94
CA MET A 63 10.24 -5.87 -13.47
C MET A 63 9.58 -7.01 -14.23
N GLU A 64 8.26 -6.96 -14.42
CA GLU A 64 7.51 -7.93 -15.22
C GLU A 64 8.07 -8.03 -16.65
N GLN A 65 8.32 -6.90 -17.31
CA GLN A 65 8.93 -6.87 -18.65
C GLN A 65 10.37 -7.39 -18.65
N ALA A 66 11.17 -7.02 -17.65
CA ALA A 66 12.56 -7.47 -17.52
C ALA A 66 12.65 -8.99 -17.34
N ILE A 67 11.81 -9.57 -16.46
CA ILE A 67 11.72 -11.01 -16.23
C ILE A 67 11.37 -11.73 -17.54
N LEU A 68 10.39 -11.23 -18.29
CA LEU A 68 10.00 -11.81 -19.57
C LEU A 68 11.10 -11.72 -20.64
N SER A 69 11.93 -10.67 -20.60
CA SER A 69 13.06 -10.51 -21.53
C SER A 69 14.31 -11.34 -21.17
N GLY A 70 14.37 -11.89 -19.96
CA GLY A 70 15.53 -12.64 -19.46
C GLY A 70 16.77 -11.79 -19.14
N ASN A 71 16.64 -10.45 -19.07
CA ASN A 71 17.77 -9.58 -18.76
C ASN A 71 18.06 -9.53 -17.25
N GLN A 72 19.07 -10.30 -16.83
CA GLN A 72 19.42 -10.47 -15.42
C GLN A 72 19.99 -9.20 -14.77
N GLU A 73 20.73 -8.37 -15.51
CA GLU A 73 21.33 -7.13 -14.99
C GLU A 73 20.23 -6.09 -14.67
N ILE A 74 19.31 -5.87 -15.61
CA ILE A 74 18.15 -4.99 -15.40
C ILE A 74 17.30 -5.49 -14.24
N THR A 75 17.09 -6.80 -14.14
CA THR A 75 16.32 -7.41 -13.05
C THR A 75 16.94 -7.09 -11.69
N LYS A 76 18.27 -7.16 -11.56
CA LYS A 76 18.99 -6.84 -10.32
C LYS A 76 18.82 -5.35 -9.95
N THR A 77 19.04 -4.43 -10.88
CA THR A 77 18.91 -3.00 -10.60
C THR A 77 17.48 -2.62 -10.20
N LEU A 78 16.48 -3.25 -10.82
CA LEU A 78 15.08 -3.06 -10.44
C LEU A 78 14.76 -3.65 -9.06
N ASP A 79 15.39 -4.78 -8.69
CA ASP A 79 15.27 -5.36 -7.35
C ASP A 79 15.83 -4.42 -6.26
N ASP A 80 16.97 -3.78 -6.51
CA ASP A 80 17.53 -2.78 -5.61
C ASP A 80 16.58 -1.57 -5.48
N ALA A 81 16.03 -1.08 -6.61
CA ALA A 81 15.10 0.05 -6.63
C ALA A 81 13.78 -0.23 -5.90
N ILE A 82 13.22 -1.44 -6.04
CA ILE A 82 12.01 -1.81 -5.31
C ILE A 82 12.30 -1.95 -3.81
N ASN A 83 13.47 -2.47 -3.42
CA ASN A 83 13.85 -2.57 -2.02
C ASN A 83 13.94 -1.20 -1.34
N ASP A 84 14.49 -0.20 -2.03
CA ASP A 84 14.51 1.18 -1.54
C ASP A 84 13.12 1.80 -1.49
N THR A 85 12.28 1.52 -2.50
CA THR A 85 10.86 1.94 -2.52
C THR A 85 10.09 1.36 -1.32
N ILE A 86 10.31 0.08 -0.98
CA ILE A 86 9.71 -0.57 0.19
C ILE A 86 10.15 0.12 1.49
N LYS A 87 11.44 0.46 1.63
CA LYS A 87 11.94 1.20 2.81
C LYS A 87 11.25 2.56 2.94
N ILE A 88 11.12 3.30 1.83
CA ILE A 88 10.43 4.60 1.81
C ILE A 88 8.95 4.43 2.17
N ASN A 89 8.26 3.44 1.59
CA ASN A 89 6.84 3.17 1.90
C ASN A 89 6.62 2.85 3.39
N ARG A 90 7.55 2.14 4.03
CA ARG A 90 7.52 1.88 5.48
C ARG A 90 7.68 3.14 6.32
N VAL A 91 8.54 4.07 5.88
CA VAL A 91 8.72 5.38 6.57
C VAL A 91 7.48 6.27 6.40
N LEU A 92 6.90 6.29 5.20
CA LEU A 92 5.65 7.02 4.94
C LEU A 92 4.46 6.43 5.70
N GLY A 93 4.50 5.12 5.95
CA GLY A 93 3.50 4.36 6.66
C GLY A 93 2.11 4.43 6.03
N GLY A 94 1.12 3.98 6.80
CA GLY A 94 -0.28 3.91 6.39
C GLY A 94 -0.65 2.56 5.78
N GLU A 95 -1.91 2.49 5.37
CA GLU A 95 -2.54 1.27 4.90
C GLU A 95 -3.02 1.46 3.46
N ILE A 96 -2.96 0.38 2.69
CA ILE A 96 -3.56 0.28 1.36
C ILE A 96 -4.61 -0.83 1.36
N LYS A 97 -5.55 -0.74 0.43
CA LYS A 97 -6.60 -1.74 0.24
C LYS A 97 -6.42 -2.44 -1.09
N VAL A 98 -6.55 -3.76 -1.08
CA VAL A 98 -6.50 -4.58 -2.30
C VAL A 98 -7.71 -5.51 -2.36
N ASN A 99 -8.06 -5.95 -3.56
CA ASN A 99 -9.18 -6.87 -3.77
C ASN A 99 -8.64 -8.23 -4.21
N ILE A 100 -9.08 -9.29 -3.54
CA ILE A 100 -8.59 -10.65 -3.79
C ILE A 100 -9.75 -11.56 -4.19
N LEU A 101 -9.68 -12.15 -5.37
CA LEU A 101 -10.56 -13.22 -5.84
C LEU A 101 -9.89 -14.59 -5.61
N VAL A 102 -10.65 -15.56 -5.12
CA VAL A 102 -10.29 -16.98 -5.18
C VAL A 102 -11.28 -17.69 -6.09
N ASP A 103 -10.77 -18.23 -7.20
CA ASP A 103 -11.51 -19.04 -8.16
C ASP A 103 -11.05 -20.51 -8.05
N TYR A 104 -11.94 -21.39 -7.61
CA TYR A 104 -11.64 -22.80 -7.41
C TYR A 104 -11.63 -23.62 -8.71
N GLY A 105 -11.86 -23.00 -9.87
CA GLY A 105 -11.85 -23.67 -11.18
C GLY A 105 -13.06 -24.57 -11.45
N ASN A 106 -13.92 -24.77 -10.45
CA ASN A 106 -15.16 -25.55 -10.52
C ASN A 106 -16.42 -24.67 -10.59
N GLY A 107 -16.25 -23.36 -10.86
CA GLY A 107 -17.33 -22.36 -10.85
C GLY A 107 -17.51 -21.65 -9.50
N SER A 108 -16.96 -22.17 -8.41
CA SER A 108 -17.00 -21.49 -7.10
C SER A 108 -15.99 -20.35 -7.06
N LYS A 109 -16.46 -19.15 -6.71
CA LYS A 109 -15.65 -17.92 -6.61
C LYS A 109 -15.94 -17.20 -5.30
N VAL A 110 -14.90 -16.71 -4.64
CA VAL A 110 -15.00 -15.96 -3.37
C VAL A 110 -14.20 -14.67 -3.49
N TRP A 111 -14.83 -13.55 -3.14
CA TRP A 111 -14.19 -12.23 -3.14
C TRP A 111 -13.89 -11.75 -1.72
N TYR A 112 -12.69 -11.21 -1.54
CA TYR A 112 -12.23 -10.52 -0.35
C TYR A 112 -11.85 -9.09 -0.74
N ASN A 113 -12.88 -8.24 -0.80
CA ASN A 113 -12.71 -6.84 -1.19
C ASN A 113 -12.20 -6.00 -0.03
N ASP A 114 -11.52 -4.89 -0.34
CA ASP A 114 -10.99 -3.96 0.64
C ASP A 114 -10.09 -4.62 1.71
N THR A 115 -9.30 -5.61 1.32
CA THR A 115 -8.33 -6.26 2.20
C THR A 115 -7.24 -5.25 2.57
N THR A 116 -7.22 -4.83 3.83
CA THR A 116 -6.26 -3.84 4.36
C THR A 116 -4.89 -4.48 4.65
N ILE A 117 -3.84 -3.90 4.09
CA ILE A 117 -2.43 -4.25 4.36
C ILE A 117 -1.60 -2.99 4.59
N ASN A 118 -0.41 -3.14 5.21
CA ASN A 118 0.47 -1.98 5.37
C ASN A 118 1.08 -1.60 4.02
N ASN A 119 1.31 -0.31 3.82
CA ASN A 119 2.03 0.17 2.66
C ASN A 119 3.44 -0.47 2.59
N GLY A 120 3.77 -1.11 1.46
CA GLY A 120 5.03 -1.85 1.26
C GLY A 120 5.02 -3.31 1.74
N ASP A 121 3.87 -3.85 2.19
CA ASP A 121 3.68 -5.30 2.31
C ASP A 121 3.62 -5.94 0.91
N ASN A 122 4.05 -7.20 0.78
CA ASN A 122 3.99 -7.94 -0.48
C ASN A 122 2.64 -8.65 -0.67
N LEU A 123 2.36 -9.10 -1.89
CA LEU A 123 1.11 -9.77 -2.25
C LEU A 123 0.88 -11.05 -1.43
N PHE A 124 1.94 -11.77 -1.07
CA PHE A 124 1.86 -12.94 -0.20
C PHE A 124 1.34 -12.60 1.21
N LYS A 125 1.77 -11.48 1.80
CA LYS A 125 1.20 -11.00 3.07
C LYS A 125 -0.28 -10.63 2.94
N ALA A 126 -0.68 -10.03 1.82
CA ALA A 126 -2.08 -9.72 1.56
C ALA A 126 -2.94 -10.99 1.48
N MET A 127 -2.44 -12.01 0.79
CA MET A 127 -3.06 -13.33 0.73
C MET A 127 -3.23 -13.96 2.12
N MET A 128 -2.18 -13.96 2.95
CA MET A 128 -2.22 -14.53 4.30
C MET A 128 -3.19 -13.83 5.27
N LYS A 129 -3.65 -12.60 4.97
CA LYS A 129 -4.63 -11.90 5.81
C LYS A 129 -6.03 -12.51 5.73
N VAL A 130 -6.39 -13.07 4.59
CA VAL A 130 -7.77 -13.49 4.30
C VAL A 130 -7.90 -14.97 3.90
N LEU A 131 -6.77 -15.63 3.63
CA LEU A 131 -6.74 -17.02 3.17
C LEU A 131 -5.93 -17.90 4.11
N LYS A 132 -6.37 -19.15 4.26
CA LYS A 132 -5.57 -20.20 4.89
C LYS A 132 -4.65 -20.81 3.83
N VAL A 133 -3.35 -20.59 3.96
CA VAL A 133 -2.36 -20.94 2.93
C VAL A 133 -1.34 -21.95 3.47
N THR A 134 -1.10 -23.00 2.70
CA THR A 134 0.10 -23.84 2.86
C THR A 134 1.08 -23.50 1.74
N TYR A 135 2.36 -23.34 2.06
CA TYR A 135 3.37 -22.92 1.10
C TYR A 135 4.75 -23.49 1.44
N THR A 136 5.59 -23.64 0.43
CA THR A 136 7.02 -23.90 0.56
C THR A 136 7.80 -22.64 0.16
N ALA A 137 8.81 -22.26 0.93
CA ALA A 137 9.73 -21.19 0.55
C ALA A 137 10.95 -21.76 -0.18
N TYR A 138 11.26 -21.22 -1.36
CA TYR A 138 12.45 -21.52 -2.13
C TYR A 138 13.30 -20.26 -2.34
N GLN A 139 14.53 -20.43 -2.83
CA GLN A 139 15.42 -19.31 -3.17
C GLN A 139 14.78 -18.31 -4.16
N TYR A 140 13.90 -18.79 -5.04
CA TYR A 140 13.27 -17.97 -6.09
C TYR A 140 11.93 -17.36 -5.67
N GLY A 141 11.41 -17.70 -4.49
CA GLY A 141 10.15 -17.19 -3.93
C GLY A 141 9.31 -18.28 -3.24
N VAL A 142 8.10 -17.90 -2.83
CA VAL A 142 7.13 -18.80 -2.20
C VAL A 142 6.30 -19.56 -3.24
N PHE A 143 6.22 -20.88 -3.08
CA PHE A 143 5.35 -21.75 -3.85
C PHE A 143 4.11 -22.09 -3.02
N ILE A 144 2.92 -21.79 -3.54
CA ILE A 144 1.66 -22.07 -2.86
C ILE A 144 1.29 -23.53 -3.07
N GLU A 145 1.23 -24.30 -1.99
CA GLU A 145 0.83 -25.72 -2.00
C GLU A 145 -0.69 -25.88 -1.89
N SER A 146 -1.35 -25.03 -1.10
CA SER A 146 -2.79 -25.07 -0.90
C SER A 146 -3.39 -23.71 -0.53
N ILE A 147 -4.66 -23.52 -0.88
CA ILE A 147 -5.50 -22.39 -0.44
C ILE A 147 -6.80 -22.94 0.11
N ASN A 148 -7.17 -22.55 1.34
CA ASN A 148 -8.40 -22.96 2.02
C ASN A 148 -8.58 -24.51 2.03
N ASN A 149 -7.48 -25.24 2.26
CA ASN A 149 -7.37 -26.70 2.25
C ASN A 149 -7.56 -27.39 0.88
N VAL A 150 -7.59 -26.65 -0.23
CA VAL A 150 -7.55 -27.22 -1.58
C VAL A 150 -6.11 -27.25 -2.05
N HIS A 151 -5.55 -28.45 -2.16
CA HIS A 151 -4.15 -28.68 -2.53
C HIS A 151 -3.95 -28.69 -4.06
N ASN A 152 -2.76 -28.33 -4.50
CA ASN A 152 -2.30 -28.66 -5.84
C ASN A 152 -2.43 -30.18 -6.09
N ASP A 153 -2.78 -30.56 -7.31
CA ASP A 153 -2.85 -31.95 -7.74
C ASP A 153 -1.94 -32.15 -8.96
N PRO A 154 -0.65 -32.45 -8.73
CA PRO A 154 0.31 -32.70 -9.80
C PRO A 154 -0.11 -33.83 -10.74
N SER A 155 -0.85 -34.84 -10.23
CA SER A 155 -1.31 -35.96 -11.05
C SER A 155 -2.32 -35.54 -12.13
N LYS A 156 -2.98 -34.38 -11.95
CA LYS A 156 -3.92 -33.78 -12.89
C LYS A 156 -3.41 -32.48 -13.52
N ASN A 157 -2.16 -32.11 -13.29
CA ASN A 157 -1.59 -30.81 -13.67
C ASN A 157 -2.40 -29.62 -13.13
N MET A 158 -2.96 -29.74 -11.92
CA MET A 158 -3.76 -28.68 -11.31
C MET A 158 -2.94 -27.91 -10.27
N TYR A 159 -2.82 -26.60 -10.45
CA TYR A 159 -2.04 -25.73 -9.58
C TYR A 159 -2.76 -24.41 -9.29
N TRP A 160 -2.47 -23.81 -8.15
CA TRP A 160 -2.85 -22.44 -7.83
C TRP A 160 -2.02 -21.43 -8.62
N MET A 161 -2.67 -20.74 -9.55
CA MET A 161 -2.06 -19.70 -10.38
C MET A 161 -2.57 -18.34 -9.95
N TRP A 162 -1.69 -17.37 -9.76
CA TRP A 162 -2.09 -16.02 -9.38
C TRP A 162 -2.10 -15.07 -10.59
N TRP A 163 -3.01 -14.12 -10.55
CA TRP A 163 -3.34 -13.19 -11.62
C TRP A 163 -3.48 -11.78 -11.06
N ARG A 164 -3.19 -10.80 -11.90
CA ARG A 164 -3.43 -9.38 -11.64
C ARG A 164 -4.36 -8.82 -12.69
N TRP A 165 -5.30 -7.98 -12.29
CA TRP A 165 -6.13 -7.24 -13.23
C TRP A 165 -5.35 -6.03 -13.77
N ASP A 166 -5.14 -5.98 -15.08
CA ASP A 166 -4.66 -4.80 -15.77
C ASP A 166 -5.86 -3.89 -16.08
N SER A 167 -6.02 -2.83 -15.30
CA SER A 167 -7.13 -1.89 -15.44
C SER A 167 -7.05 -1.03 -16.69
N GLU A 168 -5.87 -0.85 -17.28
CA GLU A 168 -5.66 -0.08 -18.51
C GLU A 168 -6.09 -0.91 -19.72
N ARG A 169 -5.62 -2.17 -19.77
CA ARG A 169 -5.88 -3.10 -20.87
C ARG A 169 -7.19 -3.87 -20.74
N LYS A 170 -7.83 -3.84 -19.56
CA LYS A 170 -9.05 -4.60 -19.22
C LYS A 170 -8.89 -6.11 -19.39
N ILE A 171 -7.72 -6.63 -18.97
CA ILE A 171 -7.40 -8.06 -19.06
C ILE A 171 -6.80 -8.57 -17.74
N TRP A 172 -6.96 -9.86 -17.49
CA TRP A 172 -6.16 -10.56 -16.49
C TRP A 172 -4.77 -10.87 -17.04
N VAL A 173 -3.75 -10.56 -16.26
CA VAL A 173 -2.34 -10.85 -16.55
C VAL A 173 -1.85 -11.89 -15.56
N LEU A 174 -1.24 -12.96 -16.08
CA LEU A 174 -0.66 -14.01 -15.25
C LEU A 174 0.55 -13.45 -14.49
N GLY A 175 0.65 -13.77 -13.21
CA GLY A 175 1.79 -13.37 -12.40
C GLY A 175 3.12 -13.85 -12.94
N SER A 176 4.00 -12.93 -13.33
CA SER A 176 5.34 -13.20 -13.87
C SER A 176 6.42 -13.46 -12.81
N MET A 177 6.09 -13.23 -11.53
CA MET A 177 6.99 -13.41 -10.40
C MET A 177 6.29 -14.14 -9.26
N SER A 178 7.04 -14.52 -8.23
CA SER A 178 6.45 -15.07 -7.02
C SER A 178 5.69 -13.99 -6.24
N CYS A 179 4.58 -14.37 -5.61
CA CYS A 179 3.69 -13.43 -4.90
C CYS A 179 4.35 -12.77 -3.67
N ASP A 180 5.45 -13.32 -3.14
CA ASP A 180 6.26 -12.67 -2.08
C ASP A 180 7.17 -11.55 -2.60
N LYS A 181 7.30 -11.39 -3.93
CA LYS A 181 8.10 -10.35 -4.58
C LYS A 181 7.27 -9.19 -5.13
N TYR A 182 6.00 -9.44 -5.45
CA TYR A 182 5.10 -8.39 -5.93
C TYR A 182 4.69 -7.45 -4.80
N ILE A 183 4.82 -6.14 -4.99
CA ILE A 183 4.40 -5.11 -4.02
C ILE A 183 3.12 -4.45 -4.55
N PRO A 184 1.96 -4.70 -3.92
CA PRO A 184 0.72 -4.08 -4.33
C PRO A 184 0.70 -2.57 -4.11
N VAL A 185 -0.06 -1.87 -4.94
CA VAL A 185 -0.48 -0.48 -4.73
C VAL A 185 -1.98 -0.40 -4.45
N ASN A 186 -2.41 0.71 -3.86
CA ASN A 186 -3.79 0.87 -3.40
C ASN A 186 -4.80 0.69 -4.55
N GLY A 187 -5.84 -0.12 -4.30
CA GLY A 187 -6.93 -0.41 -5.22
C GLY A 187 -6.68 -1.54 -6.21
N GLU A 188 -5.48 -2.16 -6.21
CA GLU A 188 -5.21 -3.27 -7.13
C GLU A 188 -6.11 -4.49 -6.87
N VAL A 189 -6.30 -5.26 -7.94
CA VAL A 189 -7.16 -6.46 -7.95
C VAL A 189 -6.33 -7.67 -8.36
N PHE A 190 -6.36 -8.69 -7.53
CA PHE A 190 -5.64 -9.95 -7.70
C PHE A 190 -6.61 -11.11 -7.70
N ALA A 191 -6.21 -12.22 -8.31
CA ALA A 191 -6.94 -13.46 -8.22
C ALA A 191 -6.00 -14.66 -8.06
N TRP A 192 -6.42 -15.66 -7.30
CA TRP A 192 -5.84 -17.00 -7.32
C TRP A 192 -6.84 -17.94 -7.96
N LYS A 193 -6.43 -18.60 -9.04
CA LYS A 193 -7.26 -19.55 -9.78
C LYS A 193 -6.64 -20.94 -9.74
N TYR A 194 -7.41 -21.92 -9.28
CA TYR A 194 -7.05 -23.32 -9.39
C TYR A 194 -7.20 -23.78 -10.84
N SER A 195 -6.06 -23.97 -11.51
CA SER A 195 -6.01 -24.07 -12.98
C SER A 195 -5.29 -25.34 -13.42
N ASN A 196 -5.77 -25.92 -14.51
CA ASN A 196 -5.01 -26.92 -15.25
C ASN A 196 -3.90 -26.21 -16.05
N VAL A 197 -2.65 -26.66 -15.93
CA VAL A 197 -1.49 -26.04 -16.58
C VAL A 197 -0.97 -26.82 -17.79
N MET A 198 -1.72 -27.79 -18.32
CA MET A 198 -1.36 -28.45 -19.60
C MET A 198 -1.45 -27.47 -20.78
N GLU A 199 -2.41 -26.54 -20.76
CA GLU A 199 -2.48 -25.44 -21.71
C GLU A 199 -1.84 -24.20 -21.07
N TRP A 200 -0.85 -23.62 -21.74
CA TRP A 200 -0.11 -22.46 -21.23
C TRP A 200 -0.25 -21.23 -22.15
N PRO A 201 -0.58 -20.04 -21.62
CA PRO A 201 -0.95 -19.78 -20.22
C PRO A 201 -2.32 -20.38 -19.87
N PRO A 202 -2.56 -20.75 -18.60
CA PRO A 202 -3.87 -21.22 -18.15
C PRO A 202 -4.95 -20.16 -18.40
N LYS A 203 -6.22 -20.56 -18.48
CA LYS A 203 -7.31 -19.61 -18.72
C LYS A 203 -7.45 -18.63 -17.54
N PRO A 204 -7.64 -17.33 -17.79
CA PRO A 204 -7.82 -16.34 -16.72
C PRO A 204 -9.09 -16.60 -15.90
N PRO A 205 -9.21 -16.04 -14.67
CA PRO A 205 -10.38 -16.15 -13.80
C PRO A 205 -11.71 -15.69 -14.43
#